data_AF-T1HI48-F1
#
_entry.id   AF-T1HI48-F1
#
_cell.length_a   1.000
_cell.length_b   1.000
_cell.length_c   1.000
_cell.angle_alpha   90.00
_cell.angle_beta   90.00
_cell.angle_gamma   90.00
#
_symmetry.space_group_name_H-M   'P 1'
#
loop_
_entity.id
_entity.type
_entity.pdbx_description
1 polymer ?
#
loop_
_entity_poly.entity_id
_entity_poly.type
_entity_poly.pdbx_seq_one_letter_code
_entity_poly.pdbx_strand_id
1 'polypeptide(L)' 'MASVRNSLNCLRLLGRSLNVNQQRTVVSGPPAQRVSFAEKCAHGVVLSAGMFAVPIWIICHIRSYRERS' A
#
# COMPACT_ATOMS: atom_id res chain seq x y z
N MET A 1 -42.18 5.02 -16.40
CA MET A 1 -41.95 5.88 -15.20
C MET A 1 -40.94 5.31 -14.21
N ALA A 2 -40.84 3.98 -14.00
CA ALA A 2 -39.89 3.39 -13.05
C ALA A 2 -38.40 3.65 -13.39
N SER A 3 -38.03 3.61 -14.67
CA SER A 3 -36.66 3.83 -15.14
C SER A 3 -36.14 5.24 -14.76
N VAL A 4 -36.92 6.29 -15.04
CA VAL A 4 -36.56 7.69 -14.71
C VAL A 4 -36.39 7.88 -13.20
N ARG A 5 -37.27 7.27 -12.39
CA ARG A 5 -37.17 7.32 -10.93
C ARG A 5 -35.89 6.65 -10.42
N ASN A 6 -35.53 5.50 -11.01
CA ASN A 6 -34.32 4.77 -10.65
C ASN A 6 -33.06 5.54 -11.07
N SER A 7 -33.04 6.13 -12.27
CA SER A 7 -31.94 6.99 -12.74
C SER A 7 -31.76 8.23 -11.86
N LEU A 8 -32.84 8.89 -11.46
CA LEU A 8 -32.78 10.03 -10.53
C LEU A 8 -32.25 9.62 -9.15
N ASN A 9 -32.60 8.42 -8.67
CA ASN A 9 -32.04 7.88 -7.43
C ASN A 9 -30.55 7.55 -7.55
N CYS A 10 -30.11 6.99 -8.69
CA CYS A 10 -28.69 6.77 -8.98
C CYS A 10 -27.90 8.07 -8.96
N LEU A 11 -28.41 9.14 -9.59
CA LEU A 11 -27.73 10.44 -9.62
C LEU A 11 -27.57 11.06 -8.22
N ARG A 12 -28.57 10.90 -7.34
CA ARG A 12 -28.48 11.36 -5.95
C ARG A 12 -27.46 10.58 -5.11
N LEU A 13 -27.35 9.27 -5.34
CA LEU A 13 -26.33 8.44 -4.69
C LEU A 13 -24.92 8.84 -5.15
N LEU A 14 -24.75 9.11 -6.44
CA LEU A 14 -23.50 9.58 -7.03
C LEU A 14 -23.06 10.92 -6.41
N GLY A 15 -23.99 11.88 -6.31
CA GLY A 15 -23.71 13.18 -5.67
C GLY A 15 -23.27 13.06 -4.20
N ARG A 16 -23.76 12.05 -3.46
CA ARG A 16 -23.35 11.79 -2.06
C ARG A 16 -21.97 11.14 -1.96
N SER A 17 -21.58 10.34 -2.94
CA SER A 17 -20.25 9.69 -3.00
C SER A 17 -19.13 10.64 -3.42
N LEU A 18 -19.46 11.74 -4.11
CA LEU A 18 -18.52 12.75 -4.57
C LEU A 18 -18.33 13.91 -3.58
N ASN A 19 -18.71 13.75 -2.30
CA ASN A 19 -18.41 14.75 -1.27
C ASN A 19 -16.91 14.69 -0.93
N VAL A 20 -16.09 15.31 -1.79
CA VAL A 20 -14.63 15.40 -1.68
C VAL A 20 -14.19 16.11 -0.39
N ASN A 21 -15.07 16.93 0.20
CA ASN A 21 -14.81 17.66 1.45
C ASN A 21 -15.36 16.95 2.69
N GLN A 22 -15.58 15.65 2.61
CA GLN A 22 -16.04 14.88 3.75
C GLN A 22 -14.85 14.51 4.66
N GLN A 23 -14.59 15.37 5.64
CA GLN A 23 -13.61 15.12 6.68
C GLN A 23 -14.10 14.02 7.63
N ARG A 24 -13.54 12.81 7.50
CA ARG A 24 -13.78 11.71 8.45
C ARG A 24 -12.62 11.62 9.44
N THR A 25 -12.94 11.64 10.72
CA THR A 25 -12.01 11.26 11.78
C THR A 25 -11.98 9.74 11.84
N VAL A 26 -10.95 9.13 11.25
CA VAL A 26 -10.71 7.69 11.39
C VAL A 26 -9.98 7.47 12.71
N VAL A 27 -10.73 7.05 13.73
CA VAL A 27 -10.15 6.65 15.01
C VAL A 27 -9.99 5.13 14.99
N SER A 28 -8.76 4.65 15.03
CA SER A 28 -8.50 3.23 15.21
C SER A 28 -8.86 2.80 16.62
N GLY A 29 -9.65 1.74 16.75
CA GLY A 29 -9.85 1.05 18.03
C GLY A 29 -8.56 0.38 18.53
N PRO A 30 -8.57 -0.18 19.76
CA PRO A 30 -7.44 -0.93 20.28
C PRO A 30 -7.08 -2.10 19.33
N PRO A 31 -5.78 -2.41 19.16
CA PRO A 31 -5.35 -3.44 18.22
C PRO A 31 -5.88 -4.82 18.61
N ALA A 32 -6.53 -5.52 17.67
CA ALA A 32 -7.04 -6.87 17.88
C ALA A 32 -5.93 -7.89 18.19
N GLN A 33 -4.75 -7.70 17.58
CA GLN A 33 -3.54 -8.48 17.87
C GLN A 33 -2.34 -7.54 17.97
N ARG A 34 -1.58 -7.65 19.07
CA ARG A 34 -0.35 -6.88 19.26
C ARG A 34 0.81 -7.58 18.55
N VAL A 35 1.40 -6.91 17.58
CA VAL A 35 2.62 -7.36 16.92
C VAL A 35 3.81 -7.08 17.83
N SER A 36 4.59 -8.12 18.15
CA SER A 36 5.77 -7.99 19.01
C SER A 36 6.86 -7.14 18.34
N PHE A 37 7.77 -6.55 19.13
CA PHE A 37 8.89 -5.79 18.57
C PHE A 37 9.78 -6.68 17.69
N ALA A 38 10.04 -7.91 18.13
CA ALA A 38 10.82 -8.88 17.37
C ALA A 38 10.20 -9.16 16.00
N GLU A 39 8.88 -9.29 15.92
CA GLU A 39 8.17 -9.54 14.66
C GLU A 39 8.27 -8.36 13.70
N LYS A 40 8.20 -7.12 14.21
CA LYS A 40 8.44 -5.90 13.42
C LYS A 40 9.87 -5.84 12.90
N CYS A 41 10.86 -6.16 13.73
CA CYS A 41 12.25 -6.21 13.32
C CYS A 41 12.48 -7.28 12.25
N ALA A 42 11.94 -8.49 12.44
CA ALA A 42 12.04 -9.57 11.46
C ALA A 42 11.45 -9.15 10.11
N HIS A 43 10.26 -8.55 10.09
CA HIS A 43 9.65 -8.04 8.87
C HIS A 43 10.51 -6.94 8.21
N GLY A 44 11.03 -6.01 8.99
CA GLY A 44 11.92 -4.95 8.49
C GLY A 44 13.20 -5.51 7.86
N VAL A 45 13.80 -6.52 8.47
CA VAL A 45 14.99 -7.20 7.93
C VAL A 45 14.66 -7.93 6.62
N VAL A 46 13.56 -8.69 6.58
CA VAL A 46 13.15 -9.42 5.38
C VAL A 46 12.90 -8.48 4.20
N LEU A 47 12.16 -7.38 4.43
CA LEU A 47 11.88 -6.39 3.40
C LEU A 47 13.14 -5.69 2.92
N SER A 48 14.04 -5.31 3.84
CA SER A 48 15.28 -4.63 3.50
C SER A 48 16.22 -5.55 2.72
N ALA A 49 16.40 -6.79 3.18
CA ALA A 49 17.22 -7.78 2.48
C ALA A 49 16.68 -8.07 1.08
N GLY A 50 15.35 -8.24 0.95
CA GLY A 50 14.71 -8.45 -0.35
C GLY A 50 14.91 -7.28 -1.31
N MET A 51 14.77 -6.04 -0.83
CA MET A 51 14.95 -4.84 -1.64
C MET A 51 16.40 -4.66 -2.10
N PHE A 52 17.38 -4.98 -1.24
CA PHE A 52 18.80 -4.77 -1.53
C PHE A 52 19.53 -5.97 -2.13
N ALA A 53 18.93 -7.17 -2.16
CA ALA A 53 19.60 -8.38 -2.65
C ALA A 53 20.16 -8.23 -4.07
N VAL A 54 19.35 -7.74 -5.02
CA VAL A 54 19.74 -7.56 -6.42
C VAL A 54 20.80 -6.47 -6.61
N PRO A 55 20.62 -5.23 -6.11
CA PRO A 55 21.65 -4.21 -6.30
C PRO A 55 22.97 -4.57 -5.59
N ILE A 56 22.93 -5.20 -4.41
CA ILE A 56 24.14 -5.72 -3.75
C ILE A 56 24.84 -6.74 -4.63
N TRP A 57 24.10 -7.71 -5.19
CA TRP A 57 24.67 -8.69 -6.11
C TRP A 57 25.37 -8.04 -7.29
N ILE A 58 24.73 -7.06 -7.93
CA ILE A 58 25.31 -6.34 -9.08
C ILE A 58 26.60 -5.64 -8.68
N ILE A 59 26.60 -4.89 -7.57
CA ILE A 59 27.77 -4.15 -7.08
C ILE A 59 28.93 -5.11 -6.78
N CYS A 60 28.66 -6.24 -6.13
CA CYS A 60 29.66 -7.26 -5.84
C CYS A 60 30.32 -7.82 -7.11
N HIS A 61 29.61 -7.85 -8.24
CA HIS A 61 30.10 -8.42 -9.50
C HIS A 61 30.63 -7.39 -10.50
N ILE A 62 30.72 -6.10 -10.13
CA ILE A 62 31.23 -5.04 -11.01
C ILE A 62 32.63 -5.36 -11.56
N ARG A 63 33.52 -5.97 -10.76
CA ARG A 63 34.86 -6.33 -11.21
C ARG A 63 34.84 -7.40 -12.32
N SER A 64 34.00 -8.42 -12.17
CA SER A 64 33.82 -9.47 -13.17
C SER A 64 33.30 -8.92 -14.51
N TYR A 65 32.50 -7.86 -14.48
CA TYR A 65 32.03 -7.20 -15.71
C TYR A 65 33.15 -6.43 -16.40
N ARG A 66 34.05 -5.79 -15.64
CA ARG A 66 35.17 -5.00 -16.16
C ARG A 66 36.33 -5.84 -16.70
N GLU A 67 36.60 -6.99 -16.11
CA GLU A 67 37.67 -7.89 -16.58
C GLU A 67 37.31 -8.61 -17.88
N ARG A 68 36.02 -8.59 -18.26
CA ARG A 68 35.52 -9.24 -19.48
C ARG A 68 35.39 -8.31 -20.68
N SER A 69 35.55 -6.99 -20.49
CA SER A 69 35.59 -5.97 -21.55
C SER A 69 37.02 -5.67 -21.97
#